data_AF-A0A1F9WQY1-F1
#
_entry.id   AF-A0A1F9WQY1-F1
#
_cell.length_a   1.000
_cell.length_b   1.000
_cell.length_c   1.000
_cell.angle_alpha   90.00
_cell.angle_beta   90.00
_cell.angle_gamma   90.00
#
_symmetry.space_group_name_H-M   'P 1'
#
loop_
_entity.id
_entity.type
_entity.pdbx_description
1 polymer ?
#
loop_
_entity_poly.entity_id
_entity_poly.type
_entity_poly.pdbx_seq_one_letter_code
_entity_poly.pdbx_strand_id
1 'polypeptide(L)'
;MPNFERVKESLFCRQPDRVPQFEGWVDQEVKDVFMGKKVSGLKSEVEFWEKAGYDFINLHINIARPIDEAYKTRTSSDVGSSYGETAQRQWASEHDGVLSTREKMNAIKWPTLKDYKLEQFEEVKKYLPKGMKIIGGTSGFFEHTWQMMGFETFSFALVDDPSFVEEIIGRFSELSISVMKEVVKHEEVQALWYCDDVAFCSGLMFSKNLLMKYLIPHIRKIKEIAQTRNLPLLYHSDGNLVTILDELVDAGLNGLHPVEPKAMDIGELKKRYGKNLCFLGGVDLNYTLTRG
;
A
#
# COMPACT_ATOMS: atom_id res chain seq x y z
N MET A 1 7.81 -9.70 -23.50
CA MET A 1 7.83 -10.62 -22.35
C MET A 1 8.15 -9.82 -21.10
N PRO A 2 7.56 -10.15 -19.95
CA PRO A 2 7.88 -9.53 -18.67
C PRO A 2 9.39 -9.60 -18.34
N ASN A 3 9.92 -8.54 -17.76
CA ASN A 3 11.29 -8.47 -17.26
C ASN A 3 11.34 -7.55 -16.03
N PHE A 4 11.31 -8.15 -14.84
CA PHE A 4 11.35 -7.42 -13.58
C PHE A 4 12.64 -6.63 -13.37
N GLU A 5 13.75 -7.01 -14.02
CA GLU A 5 15.01 -6.28 -13.86
C GLU A 5 14.87 -4.80 -14.28
N ARG A 6 13.96 -4.50 -15.23
CA ARG A 6 13.64 -3.13 -15.65
C ARG A 6 13.04 -2.31 -14.52
N VAL A 7 12.14 -2.93 -13.75
CA VAL A 7 11.52 -2.33 -12.56
C VAL A 7 12.58 -2.14 -11.48
N LYS A 8 13.39 -3.17 -11.22
CA LYS A 8 14.45 -3.15 -10.21
C LYS A 8 15.49 -2.08 -10.47
N GLU A 9 16.00 -1.98 -11.70
CA GLU A 9 16.97 -0.95 -12.10
C GLU A 9 16.37 0.45 -11.94
N SER A 10 15.11 0.66 -12.35
CA SER A 10 14.41 1.93 -12.14
C SER A 10 14.30 2.30 -10.65
N LEU A 11 13.92 1.35 -9.79
CA LEU A 11 13.81 1.54 -8.34
C LEU A 11 15.16 1.83 -7.66
N PHE A 12 16.27 1.36 -8.24
CA PHE A 12 17.62 1.75 -7.81
C PHE A 12 18.16 3.00 -8.51
N CYS A 13 17.30 3.77 -9.21
CA CYS A 13 17.65 4.98 -9.95
C CYS A 13 18.72 4.75 -11.03
N ARG A 14 18.75 3.55 -11.60
CA ARG A 14 19.60 3.17 -12.74
C ARG A 14 18.78 3.22 -14.02
N GLN A 15 19.46 3.13 -15.16
CA GLN A 15 18.82 3.22 -16.47
C GLN A 15 18.35 1.83 -16.94
N PRO A 16 17.04 1.57 -17.03
CA PRO A 16 16.52 0.37 -17.69
C PRO A 16 16.61 0.52 -19.23
N ASP A 17 16.32 -0.56 -19.95
CA ASP A 17 16.11 -0.59 -21.40
C ASP A 17 14.88 0.24 -21.85
N ARG A 18 13.84 0.34 -21.01
CA ARG A 18 12.70 1.26 -21.18
C ARG A 18 12.03 1.57 -19.84
N VAL A 19 11.25 2.64 -19.80
CA VAL A 19 10.41 2.98 -18.63
C VAL A 19 9.42 1.84 -18.36
N PRO A 20 9.42 1.20 -17.17
CA PRO A 20 8.47 0.16 -16.82
C PRO A 20 7.07 0.75 -16.60
N GLN A 21 6.04 0.00 -16.94
CA GLN A 21 4.68 0.31 -16.51
C GLN A 21 4.55 -0.02 -15.04
N PHE A 22 3.81 0.80 -14.30
CA PHE A 22 3.59 0.60 -12.88
C PHE A 22 2.16 0.98 -12.52
N GLU A 23 1.46 0.04 -11.90
CA GLU A 23 0.14 0.22 -11.32
C GLU A 23 0.07 -0.63 -10.04
N GLY A 24 -0.50 -0.06 -8.98
CA GLY A 24 -0.65 -0.73 -7.69
C GLY A 24 -1.93 -1.53 -7.57
N TRP A 25 -2.99 -1.07 -8.22
CA TRP A 25 -4.31 -1.68 -8.13
C TRP A 25 -5.13 -1.38 -9.38
N VAL A 26 -5.79 -2.40 -9.91
CA VAL A 26 -6.76 -2.27 -10.99
C VAL A 26 -8.08 -2.85 -10.48
N ASP A 27 -9.15 -2.07 -10.61
CA ASP A 27 -10.48 -2.49 -10.20
C ASP A 27 -10.91 -3.78 -10.91
N GLN A 28 -11.67 -4.62 -10.19
CA GLN A 28 -12.10 -5.92 -10.69
C GLN A 28 -12.94 -5.82 -11.96
N GLU A 29 -13.81 -4.82 -12.06
CA GLU A 29 -14.67 -4.61 -13.23
C GLU A 29 -13.82 -4.30 -14.48
N VAL A 30 -12.79 -3.47 -14.33
CA VAL A 30 -11.85 -3.13 -15.40
C VAL A 30 -11.08 -4.37 -15.86
N LYS A 31 -10.60 -5.20 -14.91
CA LYS A 31 -9.91 -6.46 -15.23
C LYS A 31 -10.81 -7.41 -16.01
N ASP A 32 -12.06 -7.57 -15.59
CA ASP A 32 -13.03 -8.47 -16.21
C ASP A 32 -13.35 -8.05 -17.65
N VAL A 33 -13.59 -6.74 -17.87
CA VAL A 33 -13.84 -6.17 -19.20
C VAL A 33 -12.61 -6.33 -20.10
N PHE A 34 -11.41 -5.98 -19.62
CA PHE A 34 -10.17 -6.09 -20.39
C PHE A 34 -9.86 -7.54 -20.81
N MET A 35 -10.15 -8.50 -19.94
CA MET A 35 -9.92 -9.92 -20.22
C MET A 35 -11.04 -10.56 -21.02
N GLY A 36 -12.22 -9.94 -21.10
CA GLY A 36 -13.43 -10.53 -21.69
C GLY A 36 -13.95 -11.74 -20.91
N LYS A 37 -13.50 -11.91 -19.66
CA LYS A 37 -13.86 -13.00 -18.74
C LYS A 37 -13.63 -12.54 -17.31
N LYS A 38 -14.35 -13.15 -16.36
CA LYS A 38 -14.13 -12.90 -14.93
C LYS A 38 -12.70 -13.30 -14.53
N VAL A 39 -11.93 -12.36 -14.01
CA VAL A 39 -10.59 -12.57 -13.47
C VAL A 39 -10.73 -13.04 -12.02
N SER A 40 -10.53 -14.33 -11.79
CA SER A 40 -10.63 -14.91 -10.45
C SER A 40 -9.51 -15.91 -10.21
N GLY A 41 -8.93 -15.86 -9.01
CA GLY A 41 -7.81 -16.68 -8.58
C GLY A 41 -6.47 -16.24 -9.16
N LEU A 42 -5.38 -16.73 -8.55
CA LEU A 42 -4.00 -16.30 -8.85
C LEU A 42 -3.61 -16.48 -10.31
N LYS A 43 -4.01 -17.58 -10.95
CA LYS A 43 -3.68 -17.85 -12.36
C LYS A 43 -4.25 -16.77 -13.28
N SER A 44 -5.55 -16.48 -13.17
CA SER A 44 -6.20 -15.45 -14.00
C SER A 44 -5.66 -14.06 -13.70
N GLU A 45 -5.30 -13.79 -12.44
CA GLU A 45 -4.70 -12.53 -12.03
C GLU A 45 -3.33 -12.34 -12.72
N VAL A 46 -2.45 -13.35 -12.70
CA VAL A 46 -1.16 -13.31 -13.42
C VAL A 46 -1.36 -13.15 -14.93
N GLU A 47 -2.32 -13.87 -15.53
CA GLU A 47 -2.68 -13.72 -16.96
C GLU A 47 -3.09 -12.28 -17.29
N PHE A 48 -3.85 -11.62 -16.41
CA PHE A 48 -4.23 -10.22 -16.58
C PHE A 48 -3.00 -9.30 -16.58
N TRP A 49 -2.18 -9.36 -15.53
CA TRP A 49 -1.02 -8.48 -15.39
C TRP A 49 0.00 -8.67 -16.53
N GLU A 50 0.22 -9.91 -16.98
CA GLU A 50 1.06 -10.19 -18.15
C GLU A 50 0.47 -9.58 -19.43
N LYS A 51 -0.82 -9.83 -19.70
CA LYS A 51 -1.49 -9.36 -20.92
C LYS A 51 -1.60 -7.82 -20.96
N ALA A 52 -1.76 -7.19 -19.79
CA ALA A 52 -1.78 -5.74 -19.65
C ALA A 52 -0.38 -5.10 -19.82
N GLY A 53 0.69 -5.90 -19.87
CA GLY A 53 2.05 -5.44 -20.22
C GLY A 53 2.97 -5.16 -19.03
N TYR A 54 2.56 -5.56 -17.82
CA TYR A 54 3.34 -5.35 -16.60
C TYR A 54 4.44 -6.41 -16.42
N ASP A 55 5.52 -5.99 -15.75
CA ASP A 55 6.67 -6.84 -15.44
C ASP A 55 6.55 -7.58 -14.11
N PHE A 56 5.48 -7.29 -13.38
CA PHE A 56 5.27 -7.79 -12.04
C PHE A 56 3.78 -7.98 -11.76
N ILE A 57 3.50 -8.79 -10.75
CA ILE A 57 2.22 -8.82 -10.06
C ILE A 57 2.40 -8.26 -8.66
N ASN A 58 1.44 -7.46 -8.20
CA ASN A 58 1.38 -7.00 -6.83
C ASN A 58 0.61 -8.01 -5.98
N LEU A 59 1.22 -8.53 -4.91
CA LEU A 59 0.55 -9.34 -3.90
C LEU A 59 0.63 -8.62 -2.56
N HIS A 60 -0.53 -8.15 -2.11
CA HIS A 60 -0.63 -7.27 -0.96
C HIS A 60 -1.46 -7.90 0.16
N ILE A 61 -0.93 -7.86 1.38
CA ILE A 61 -1.62 -8.32 2.58
C ILE A 61 -2.19 -7.12 3.32
N ASN A 62 -3.51 -7.03 3.39
CA ASN A 62 -4.16 -6.06 4.26
C ASN A 62 -4.17 -6.57 5.71
N ILE A 63 -3.39 -5.92 6.60
CA ILE A 63 -3.25 -6.31 8.01
C ILE A 63 -4.52 -6.11 8.84
N ALA A 64 -5.43 -5.23 8.39
CA ALA A 64 -6.71 -4.99 9.05
C ALA A 64 -7.79 -5.99 8.62
N ARG A 65 -7.62 -6.67 7.48
CA ARG A 65 -8.68 -7.44 6.84
C ARG A 65 -9.35 -8.48 7.75
N PRO A 66 -8.64 -9.28 8.57
CA PRO A 66 -9.31 -10.22 9.47
C PRO A 66 -10.22 -9.53 10.50
N ILE A 67 -9.85 -8.34 10.97
CA ILE A 67 -10.67 -7.53 11.87
C ILE A 67 -11.86 -6.95 11.10
N ASP A 68 -11.61 -6.38 9.91
CA ASP A 68 -12.67 -5.82 9.06
C ASP A 68 -13.77 -6.84 8.75
N GLU A 69 -13.38 -8.06 8.37
CA GLU A 69 -14.31 -9.14 8.05
C GLU A 69 -15.06 -9.67 9.29
N ALA A 70 -14.39 -9.76 10.44
CA ALA A 70 -15.00 -10.27 11.68
C ALA A 70 -15.95 -9.27 12.34
N TYR A 71 -15.65 -7.98 12.26
CA TYR A 71 -16.35 -6.93 13.02
C TYR A 71 -17.08 -5.90 12.17
N LYS A 72 -17.02 -5.99 10.83
CA LYS A 72 -17.71 -5.09 9.89
C LYS A 72 -17.42 -3.62 10.16
N THR A 73 -16.14 -3.27 10.13
CA THR A 73 -15.60 -1.95 10.49
C THR A 73 -15.96 -0.83 9.51
N ARG A 74 -16.38 -1.18 8.29
CA ARG A 74 -16.69 -0.23 7.21
C ARG A 74 -18.18 -0.15 6.95
N THR A 75 -18.65 1.07 6.67
CA THR A 75 -20.00 1.31 6.15
C THR A 75 -20.02 1.02 4.66
N SER A 76 -21.14 0.52 4.13
CA SER A 76 -21.27 0.27 2.69
C SER A 76 -22.58 0.78 2.09
N SER A 77 -22.54 1.29 0.86
CA SER A 77 -23.73 1.63 0.07
C SER A 77 -23.56 1.30 -1.40
N ASP A 78 -24.68 1.05 -2.08
CA ASP A 78 -24.70 0.89 -3.53
C ASP A 78 -24.60 2.27 -4.22
N VAL A 79 -23.77 2.35 -5.26
CA VAL A 79 -23.59 3.52 -6.12
C VAL A 79 -23.61 3.11 -7.58
N GLY A 80 -23.94 4.00 -8.51
CA GLY A 80 -23.86 3.68 -9.94
C GLY A 80 -22.41 3.47 -10.40
N SER A 81 -22.19 2.53 -11.32
CA SER A 81 -20.90 2.33 -12.02
C SER A 81 -20.98 2.85 -13.46
N SER A 82 -19.84 3.25 -14.03
CA SER A 82 -19.73 3.58 -15.46
C SER A 82 -19.65 2.33 -16.36
N TYR A 83 -19.42 1.15 -15.78
CA TYR A 83 -19.23 -0.11 -16.50
C TYR A 83 -20.31 -1.17 -16.17
N GLY A 84 -21.30 -0.83 -15.31
CA GLY A 84 -22.41 -1.71 -14.87
C GLY A 84 -23.51 -0.94 -14.10
N GLU A 85 -24.59 -1.62 -13.67
CA GLU A 85 -25.76 -0.95 -13.07
C GLU A 85 -25.52 -0.45 -11.62
N THR A 86 -24.78 -1.20 -10.79
CA THR A 86 -24.47 -0.84 -9.39
C THR A 86 -23.10 -1.39 -8.95
N ALA A 87 -22.37 -0.60 -8.16
CA ALA A 87 -21.15 -0.98 -7.46
C ALA A 87 -21.30 -0.69 -5.95
N GLN A 88 -20.69 -1.49 -5.09
CA GLN A 88 -20.72 -1.27 -3.65
C GLN A 88 -19.53 -0.40 -3.25
N ARG A 89 -19.78 0.76 -2.65
CA ARG A 89 -18.74 1.59 -2.01
C ARG A 89 -18.67 1.29 -0.53
N GLN A 90 -17.45 1.34 0.01
CA GLN A 90 -17.19 1.21 1.43
C GLN A 90 -16.32 2.36 1.95
N TRP A 91 -16.60 2.84 3.17
CA TRP A 91 -15.80 3.87 3.82
C TRP A 91 -15.72 3.65 5.33
N ALA A 92 -14.68 4.23 5.94
CA ALA A 92 -14.48 4.20 7.39
C ALA A 92 -15.44 5.14 8.12
N SER A 93 -15.68 4.87 9.39
CA SER A 93 -16.53 5.72 10.24
C SER A 93 -15.84 7.04 10.57
N GLU A 94 -16.62 8.12 10.68
CA GLU A 94 -16.13 9.43 11.11
C GLU A 94 -16.01 9.51 12.64
N HIS A 95 -17.03 9.04 13.36
CA HIS A 95 -17.16 9.29 14.81
C HIS A 95 -16.74 8.11 15.67
N ASP A 96 -17.27 6.90 15.42
CA ASP A 96 -17.09 5.73 16.29
C ASP A 96 -16.68 4.50 15.48
N GLY A 97 -15.78 3.70 16.03
CA GLY A 97 -15.30 2.47 15.40
C GLY A 97 -15.13 1.33 16.39
N VAL A 98 -14.63 0.19 15.89
CA VAL A 98 -14.43 -1.03 16.69
C VAL A 98 -13.24 -0.94 17.64
N LEU A 99 -12.39 0.08 17.49
CA LEU A 99 -11.25 0.38 18.36
C LEU A 99 -11.37 1.74 19.09
N SER A 100 -12.57 2.30 19.21
CA SER A 100 -12.74 3.65 19.80
C SER A 100 -12.51 3.72 21.31
N THR A 101 -12.53 2.60 22.03
CA THR A 101 -12.22 2.54 23.47
C THR A 101 -11.36 1.33 23.81
N ARG A 102 -10.66 1.39 24.96
CA ARG A 102 -9.87 0.26 25.47
C ARG A 102 -10.71 -0.99 25.70
N GLU A 103 -11.95 -0.84 26.16
CA GLU A 103 -12.89 -1.94 26.33
C GLU A 103 -13.18 -2.64 25.00
N LYS A 104 -13.51 -1.86 23.96
CA LYS A 104 -13.73 -2.41 22.62
C LYS A 104 -12.47 -3.07 22.07
N MET A 105 -11.30 -2.44 22.21
CA MET A 105 -10.01 -3.01 21.80
C MET A 105 -9.72 -4.35 22.49
N ASN A 106 -10.01 -4.46 23.79
CA ASN A 106 -9.79 -5.71 24.55
C ASN A 106 -10.73 -6.83 24.14
N ALA A 107 -11.89 -6.51 23.55
CA ALA A 107 -12.81 -7.48 22.96
C ALA A 107 -12.40 -7.94 21.55
N ILE A 108 -11.42 -7.27 20.91
CA ILE A 108 -10.91 -7.66 19.60
C ILE A 108 -10.00 -8.88 19.71
N LYS A 109 -10.33 -9.90 18.91
CA LYS A 109 -9.42 -10.98 18.61
C LYS A 109 -8.41 -10.50 17.57
N TRP A 110 -7.25 -10.08 18.03
CA TRP A 110 -6.16 -9.63 17.16
C TRP A 110 -5.69 -10.76 16.24
N PRO A 111 -5.48 -10.48 14.94
CA PRO A 111 -5.03 -11.49 14.00
C PRO A 111 -3.60 -11.93 14.30
N THR A 112 -3.27 -13.11 13.81
CA THR A 112 -1.94 -13.69 13.80
C THR A 112 -1.52 -13.98 12.37
N LEU A 113 -0.28 -14.40 12.14
CA LEU A 113 0.18 -14.77 10.79
C LEU A 113 -0.66 -15.85 10.11
N LYS A 114 -1.36 -16.70 10.88
CA LYS A 114 -2.22 -17.77 10.37
C LYS A 114 -3.52 -17.27 9.75
N ASP A 115 -3.92 -16.04 10.06
CA ASP A 115 -5.15 -15.44 9.55
C ASP A 115 -4.95 -14.79 8.16
N TYR A 116 -3.72 -14.78 7.65
CA TYR A 116 -3.38 -14.27 6.33
C TYR A 116 -3.00 -15.40 5.37
N LYS A 117 -3.41 -15.27 4.11
CA LYS A 117 -3.11 -16.22 3.03
C LYS A 117 -1.68 -16.03 2.52
N LEU A 118 -0.66 -16.32 3.33
CA LEU A 118 0.74 -16.15 2.95
C LEU A 118 1.21 -17.22 1.95
N GLU A 119 0.53 -18.36 1.91
CA GLU A 119 0.77 -19.43 0.93
C GLU A 119 0.64 -18.95 -0.52
N GLN A 120 -0.11 -17.87 -0.78
CA GLN A 120 -0.28 -17.30 -2.11
C GLN A 120 1.05 -16.91 -2.78
N PHE A 121 2.05 -16.48 -1.98
CA PHE A 121 3.38 -16.11 -2.47
C PHE A 121 4.18 -17.32 -2.98
N GLU A 122 3.85 -18.52 -2.51
CA GLU A 122 4.42 -19.78 -3.01
C GLU A 122 3.58 -20.35 -4.16
N GLU A 123 2.25 -20.26 -4.07
CA GLU A 123 1.36 -20.81 -5.08
C GLU A 123 1.46 -20.08 -6.42
N VAL A 124 1.62 -18.75 -6.40
CA VAL A 124 1.70 -17.92 -7.61
C VAL A 124 2.86 -18.33 -8.52
N LYS A 125 3.92 -18.92 -7.98
CA LYS A 125 5.11 -19.38 -8.74
C LYS A 125 4.74 -20.33 -9.88
N LYS A 126 3.68 -21.11 -9.71
CA LYS A 126 3.18 -22.07 -10.72
C LYS A 126 2.66 -21.38 -11.98
N TYR A 127 2.34 -20.09 -11.89
CA TYR A 127 1.69 -19.32 -12.95
C TYR A 127 2.54 -18.18 -13.48
N LEU A 128 3.62 -17.78 -12.78
CA LEU A 128 4.47 -16.66 -13.18
C LEU A 128 5.17 -16.97 -14.53
N PRO A 129 4.99 -16.12 -15.56
CA PRO A 129 5.74 -16.23 -16.79
C PRO A 129 7.22 -15.87 -16.54
N LYS A 130 8.10 -16.36 -17.41
CA LYS A 130 9.54 -16.11 -17.31
C LYS A 130 9.82 -14.60 -17.28
N GLY A 131 10.56 -14.16 -16.26
CA GLY A 131 10.98 -12.77 -16.09
C GLY A 131 10.02 -11.90 -15.28
N MET A 132 8.78 -12.35 -15.05
CA MET A 132 7.86 -11.69 -14.12
C MET A 132 8.20 -12.05 -12.69
N LYS A 133 8.05 -11.09 -11.77
CA LYS A 133 8.29 -11.28 -10.33
C LYS A 133 7.19 -10.62 -9.50
N ILE A 134 7.28 -10.75 -8.18
CA ILE A 134 6.29 -10.23 -7.24
C ILE A 134 6.82 -8.96 -6.59
N ILE A 135 5.97 -7.94 -6.54
CA ILE A 135 6.08 -6.88 -5.53
C ILE A 135 5.18 -7.29 -4.37
N GLY A 136 5.80 -7.60 -3.22
CA GLY A 136 5.08 -8.07 -2.04
C GLY A 136 4.90 -6.93 -1.05
N GLY A 137 3.76 -6.85 -0.37
CA GLY A 137 3.49 -5.69 0.46
C GLY A 137 2.49 -5.88 1.58
N THR A 138 2.40 -4.85 2.41
CA THR A 138 1.37 -4.76 3.46
C THR A 138 0.77 -3.38 3.53
N SER A 139 -0.46 -3.32 4.03
CA SER A 139 -1.14 -2.07 4.30
C SER A 139 -0.61 -1.41 5.59
N GLY A 140 -1.06 -0.17 5.79
CA GLY A 140 -0.48 0.80 6.68
C GLY A 140 -1.09 0.79 8.07
N PHE A 141 -0.29 0.98 9.11
CA PHE A 141 -0.85 0.92 10.46
C PHE A 141 -1.54 2.23 10.83
N PHE A 142 -1.12 3.38 10.28
CA PHE A 142 -1.76 4.66 10.58
C PHE A 142 -3.17 4.69 10.00
N GLU A 143 -3.30 4.32 8.72
CA GLU A 143 -4.57 4.24 8.02
C GLU A 143 -5.59 3.39 8.79
N HIS A 144 -5.22 2.14 9.11
CA HIS A 144 -6.13 1.23 9.82
C HIS A 144 -6.45 1.69 11.23
N THR A 145 -5.51 2.33 11.92
CA THR A 145 -5.74 2.85 13.28
C THR A 145 -6.87 3.89 13.26
N TRP A 146 -6.75 4.94 12.44
CA TRP A 146 -7.79 5.99 12.43
C TRP A 146 -9.11 5.46 11.87
N GLN A 147 -9.07 4.59 10.85
CA GLN A 147 -10.29 4.03 10.26
C GLN A 147 -11.08 3.18 11.25
N MET A 148 -10.39 2.39 12.09
CA MET A 148 -11.03 1.52 13.07
C MET A 148 -11.41 2.23 14.37
N MET A 149 -10.82 3.37 14.68
CA MET A 149 -11.23 4.21 15.82
C MET A 149 -12.38 5.13 15.46
N GLY A 150 -12.47 5.55 14.20
CA GLY A 150 -13.20 6.75 13.78
C GLY A 150 -12.25 7.96 13.79
N PHE A 151 -12.24 8.75 12.72
CA PHE A 151 -11.27 9.83 12.54
C PHE A 151 -11.34 10.90 13.66
N GLU A 152 -12.55 11.25 14.08
CA GLU A 152 -12.77 12.20 15.19
C GLU A 152 -12.26 11.63 16.51
N THR A 153 -12.64 10.39 16.85
CA THR A 153 -12.18 9.70 18.06
C THR A 153 -10.66 9.56 18.09
N PHE A 154 -10.05 9.18 16.96
CA PHE A 154 -8.60 9.11 16.84
C PHE A 154 -7.94 10.48 17.11
N SER A 155 -8.51 11.55 16.55
CA SER A 155 -7.99 12.91 16.70
C SER A 155 -8.02 13.39 18.14
N PHE A 156 -9.11 13.14 18.88
CA PHE A 156 -9.18 13.45 20.32
C PHE A 156 -8.26 12.54 21.15
N ALA A 157 -8.24 11.24 20.85
CA ALA A 157 -7.41 10.27 21.58
C ALA A 157 -5.90 10.56 21.46
N LEU A 158 -5.43 11.15 20.35
CA LEU A 158 -4.04 11.60 20.23
C LEU A 158 -3.63 12.63 21.30
N VAL A 159 -4.58 13.37 21.87
CA VAL A 159 -4.34 14.37 22.93
C VAL A 159 -4.75 13.83 24.29
N ASP A 160 -5.94 13.22 24.39
CA ASP A 160 -6.55 12.82 25.66
C ASP A 160 -5.97 11.53 26.23
N ASP A 161 -5.64 10.55 25.38
CA ASP A 161 -4.98 9.29 25.77
C ASP A 161 -4.03 8.80 24.66
N PRO A 162 -2.89 9.50 24.43
CA PRO A 162 -1.92 9.10 23.40
C PRO A 162 -1.36 7.69 23.61
N SER A 163 -1.38 7.19 24.86
CA SER A 163 -0.91 5.83 25.17
C SER A 163 -1.83 4.75 24.60
N PHE A 164 -3.14 5.04 24.49
CA PHE A 164 -4.08 4.14 23.84
C PHE A 164 -3.83 4.04 22.34
N VAL A 165 -3.64 5.18 21.68
CA VAL A 165 -3.30 5.23 20.24
C VAL A 165 -1.98 4.50 19.97
N GLU A 166 -0.97 4.72 20.82
CA GLU A 166 0.33 4.06 20.71
C GLU A 166 0.22 2.53 20.85
N GLU A 167 -0.67 2.02 21.72
CA GLU A 167 -0.90 0.59 21.85
C GLU A 167 -1.50 -0.01 20.56
N ILE A 168 -2.48 0.66 19.94
CA ILE A 168 -3.11 0.21 18.69
C ILE A 168 -2.10 0.24 17.54
N ILE A 169 -1.37 1.36 17.39
CA ILE A 169 -0.30 1.51 16.39
C ILE A 169 0.75 0.41 16.57
N GLY A 170 1.15 0.13 17.80
CA GLY A 170 2.12 -0.93 18.13
C GLY A 170 1.67 -2.29 17.61
N ARG A 171 0.41 -2.68 17.87
CA ARG A 171 -0.15 -3.96 17.42
C ARG A 171 -0.17 -4.09 15.89
N PHE A 172 -0.65 -3.07 15.18
CA PHE A 172 -0.66 -3.08 13.71
C PHE A 172 0.74 -3.02 13.10
N SER A 173 1.63 -2.20 13.66
CA SER A 173 3.03 -2.13 13.26
C SER A 173 3.71 -3.49 13.39
N GLU A 174 3.55 -4.17 14.53
CA GLU A 174 4.10 -5.52 14.75
C GLU A 174 3.55 -6.55 13.77
N LEU A 175 2.25 -6.50 13.45
CA LEU A 175 1.64 -7.35 12.43
C LEU A 175 2.23 -7.09 11.04
N SER A 176 2.32 -5.84 10.63
CA SER A 176 2.94 -5.45 9.35
C SER A 176 4.39 -5.93 9.25
N ILE A 177 5.20 -5.73 10.30
CA ILE A 177 6.59 -6.24 10.34
C ILE A 177 6.62 -7.77 10.25
N SER A 178 5.74 -8.45 10.97
CA SER A 178 5.70 -9.92 10.98
C SER A 178 5.32 -10.47 9.60
N VAL A 179 4.35 -9.86 8.93
CA VAL A 179 3.97 -10.23 7.57
C VAL A 179 5.12 -9.95 6.58
N MET A 180 5.73 -8.76 6.63
CA MET A 180 6.87 -8.43 5.76
C MET A 180 8.03 -9.41 5.91
N LYS A 181 8.30 -9.89 7.14
CA LYS A 181 9.32 -10.94 7.41
C LYS A 181 8.98 -12.29 6.79
N GLU A 182 7.71 -12.65 6.65
CA GLU A 182 7.33 -13.88 5.93
C GLU A 182 7.38 -13.66 4.41
N VAL A 183 6.83 -12.54 3.93
CA VAL A 183 6.80 -12.20 2.50
C VAL A 183 8.21 -12.16 1.90
N VAL A 184 9.19 -11.56 2.60
CA VAL A 184 10.57 -11.46 2.09
C VAL A 184 11.25 -12.81 1.90
N LYS A 185 10.77 -13.91 2.50
CA LYS A 185 11.38 -15.24 2.36
C LYS A 185 11.14 -15.86 0.99
N HIS A 186 10.12 -15.41 0.25
CA HIS A 186 9.78 -15.97 -1.05
C HIS A 186 10.68 -15.40 -2.15
N GLU A 187 11.41 -16.27 -2.85
CA GLU A 187 12.41 -15.88 -3.85
C GLU A 187 11.84 -15.02 -4.98
N GLU A 188 10.60 -15.27 -5.39
CA GLU A 188 9.91 -14.52 -6.43
C GLU A 188 9.53 -13.10 -6.01
N VAL A 189 9.53 -12.80 -4.70
CA VAL A 189 9.43 -11.41 -4.21
C VAL A 189 10.75 -10.70 -4.46
N GLN A 190 10.69 -9.65 -5.28
CA GLN A 190 11.86 -8.88 -5.72
C GLN A 190 11.75 -7.38 -5.41
N ALA A 191 10.68 -6.95 -4.74
CA ALA A 191 10.54 -5.64 -4.11
C ALA A 191 9.54 -5.74 -2.95
N LEU A 192 9.69 -4.87 -1.95
CA LEU A 192 8.71 -4.71 -0.88
C LEU A 192 7.95 -3.39 -1.03
N TRP A 193 6.65 -3.40 -0.73
CA TRP A 193 5.81 -2.21 -0.86
C TRP A 193 4.92 -2.02 0.37
N TYR A 194 5.12 -0.92 1.08
CA TYR A 194 4.31 -0.54 2.22
C TYR A 194 3.34 0.58 1.84
N CYS A 195 2.05 0.45 2.17
CA CYS A 195 1.03 1.42 1.77
C CYS A 195 0.32 1.99 2.99
N ASP A 196 0.47 3.29 3.27
CA ASP A 196 -0.14 3.94 4.43
C ASP A 196 -0.45 5.41 4.11
N ASP A 197 -1.72 5.77 3.93
CA ASP A 197 -2.12 7.13 3.57
C ASP A 197 -2.05 8.09 4.75
N VAL A 198 -1.10 9.03 4.68
CA VAL A 198 -0.81 9.99 5.76
C VAL A 198 -0.89 11.46 5.31
N ALA A 199 -1.34 11.72 4.08
CA ALA A 199 -1.41 13.06 3.51
C ALA A 199 -2.66 13.32 2.67
N PHE A 200 -3.00 14.60 2.54
CA PHE A 200 -3.95 15.17 1.60
C PHE A 200 -3.19 16.00 0.55
N CYS A 201 -3.87 16.47 -0.50
CA CYS A 201 -3.22 17.30 -1.52
C CYS A 201 -2.57 18.59 -0.97
N SER A 202 -3.09 19.13 0.15
CA SER A 202 -2.57 20.34 0.80
C SER A 202 -1.41 20.10 1.79
N GLY A 203 -1.13 18.85 2.16
CA GLY A 203 -0.08 18.52 3.14
C GLY A 203 -0.41 17.27 3.95
N LEU A 204 0.32 17.06 5.05
CA LEU A 204 0.12 15.90 5.92
C LEU A 204 -1.26 15.94 6.62
N MET A 205 -1.87 14.77 6.74
CA MET A 205 -3.07 14.54 7.56
C MET A 205 -2.73 14.54 9.05
N PHE A 206 -1.50 14.15 9.40
CA PHE A 206 -1.00 14.07 10.77
C PHE A 206 0.20 14.98 10.98
N SER A 207 0.43 15.38 12.24
CA SER A 207 1.62 16.20 12.54
C SER A 207 2.90 15.46 12.14
N LYS A 208 3.88 16.19 11.61
CA LYS A 208 5.20 15.64 11.28
C LYS A 208 5.82 14.88 12.47
N ASN A 209 5.63 15.37 13.69
CA ASN A 209 6.15 14.73 14.90
C ASN A 209 5.58 13.32 15.12
N LEU A 210 4.30 13.08 14.83
CA LEU A 210 3.70 11.74 14.92
C LEU A 210 4.30 10.80 13.89
N LEU A 211 4.46 11.26 12.65
CA LEU A 211 5.07 10.46 11.58
C LEU A 211 6.54 10.14 11.89
N MET A 212 7.29 11.11 12.44
CA MET A 212 8.65 10.88 12.91
C MET A 212 8.73 9.88 14.07
N LYS A 213 7.73 9.88 14.97
CA LYS A 213 7.67 8.97 16.12
C LYS A 213 7.34 7.54 15.72
N TYR A 214 6.41 7.34 14.78
CA TYR A 214 5.85 6.02 14.49
C TYR A 214 6.15 5.52 13.06
N LEU A 215 5.91 6.33 12.03
CA LEU A 215 6.05 5.91 10.63
C LEU A 215 7.51 5.71 10.25
N ILE A 216 8.37 6.71 10.48
CA ILE A 216 9.78 6.65 10.04
C ILE A 216 10.53 5.46 10.66
N PRO A 217 10.42 5.17 11.98
CA PRO A 217 11.02 3.96 12.55
C PRO A 217 10.47 2.67 11.95
N HIS A 218 9.18 2.61 11.60
CA HIS A 218 8.58 1.44 10.96
C HIS A 218 9.12 1.23 9.54
N ILE A 219 9.21 2.30 8.74
CA ILE A 219 9.83 2.24 7.40
C ILE A 219 11.26 1.72 7.49
N ARG A 220 12.05 2.18 8.47
CA ARG A 220 13.42 1.68 8.70
C ARG A 220 13.44 0.19 9.01
N LYS A 221 12.53 -0.31 9.86
CA LYS A 221 12.42 -1.76 10.14
C LYS A 221 12.06 -2.55 8.88
N ILE A 222 11.16 -2.06 8.04
CA ILE A 222 10.85 -2.71 6.75
C ILE A 222 12.07 -2.65 5.82
N LYS A 223 12.82 -1.55 5.84
CA LYS A 223 14.06 -1.41 5.06
C LYS A 223 15.11 -2.44 5.48
N GLU A 224 15.29 -2.66 6.77
CA GLU A 224 16.18 -3.71 7.30
C GLU A 224 15.77 -5.09 6.77
N ILE A 225 14.47 -5.39 6.76
CA ILE A 225 13.93 -6.63 6.17
C ILE A 225 14.27 -6.71 4.68
N ALA A 226 14.01 -5.64 3.92
CA ALA A 226 14.32 -5.59 2.48
C ALA A 226 15.81 -5.79 2.19
N GLN A 227 16.69 -5.26 3.05
CA GLN A 227 18.15 -5.35 2.92
C GLN A 227 18.68 -6.77 3.08
N THR A 228 17.99 -7.67 3.80
CA THR A 228 18.40 -9.08 3.92
C THR A 228 18.55 -9.79 2.57
N ARG A 229 17.86 -9.29 1.53
CA ARG A 229 17.92 -9.78 0.16
C ARG A 229 18.24 -8.69 -0.87
N ASN A 230 18.69 -7.52 -0.42
CA ASN A 230 18.95 -6.33 -1.25
C ASN A 230 17.75 -5.97 -2.15
N LEU A 231 16.55 -5.97 -1.59
CA LEU A 231 15.32 -5.59 -2.30
C LEU A 231 15.08 -4.07 -2.20
N PRO A 232 14.54 -3.44 -3.25
CA PRO A 232 14.03 -2.08 -3.15
C PRO A 232 12.77 -2.04 -2.27
N LEU A 233 12.64 -0.95 -1.51
CA LEU A 233 11.44 -0.64 -0.71
C LEU A 233 10.66 0.50 -1.36
N LEU A 234 9.37 0.28 -1.59
CA LEU A 234 8.42 1.29 -2.04
C LEU A 234 7.51 1.71 -0.89
N TYR A 235 7.04 2.96 -0.97
CA TYR A 235 6.06 3.52 -0.05
C TYR A 235 4.93 4.14 -0.84
N HIS A 236 3.70 3.77 -0.47
CA HIS A 236 2.49 4.37 -0.99
C HIS A 236 1.88 5.32 0.05
N SER A 237 1.62 6.55 -0.36
CA SER A 237 0.65 7.44 0.28
C SER A 237 0.17 8.47 -0.75
N ASP A 238 -1.13 8.63 -0.86
CA ASP A 238 -1.73 9.74 -1.60
C ASP A 238 -1.39 11.09 -0.93
N GLY A 239 -1.59 12.19 -1.67
CA GLY A 239 -1.40 13.54 -1.17
C GLY A 239 0.04 14.07 -1.21
N ASN A 240 0.30 15.12 -0.42
CA ASN A 240 1.55 15.87 -0.44
C ASN A 240 2.48 15.48 0.72
N LEU A 241 3.53 14.73 0.39
CA LEU A 241 4.52 14.21 1.34
C LEU A 241 5.81 15.03 1.38
N VAL A 242 5.92 16.14 0.64
CA VAL A 242 7.16 16.92 0.48
C VAL A 242 7.77 17.31 1.83
N THR A 243 6.94 17.55 2.84
CA THR A 243 7.36 17.97 4.19
C THR A 243 8.06 16.88 5.01
N ILE A 244 7.91 15.60 4.65
CA ILE A 244 8.54 14.44 5.31
C ILE A 244 9.39 13.61 4.36
N LEU A 245 9.52 14.05 3.11
CA LEU A 245 10.15 13.25 2.07
C LEU A 245 11.64 13.05 2.31
N ASP A 246 12.32 14.04 2.89
CA ASP A 246 13.72 13.91 3.30
C ASP A 246 13.88 12.73 4.29
N GLU A 247 13.01 12.65 5.29
CA GLU A 247 13.08 11.58 6.30
C GLU A 247 12.69 10.21 5.77
N LEU A 248 11.77 10.15 4.79
CA LEU A 248 11.45 8.91 4.07
C LEU A 248 12.64 8.42 3.22
N VAL A 249 13.31 9.32 2.52
CA VAL A 249 14.53 9.00 1.75
C VAL A 249 15.64 8.52 2.68
N ASP A 250 15.86 9.22 3.81
CA ASP A 250 16.83 8.83 4.83
C ASP A 250 16.50 7.50 5.50
N ALA A 251 15.22 7.12 5.58
CA ALA A 251 14.78 5.80 6.04
C ALA A 251 15.10 4.67 5.04
N GLY A 252 15.61 5.01 3.85
CA GLY A 252 16.08 4.06 2.84
C GLY A 252 15.05 3.70 1.78
N LEU A 253 14.07 4.57 1.56
CA LEU A 253 13.06 4.42 0.51
C LEU A 253 13.72 4.41 -0.88
N ASN A 254 13.27 3.50 -1.74
CA ASN A 254 13.71 3.39 -3.13
C ASN A 254 12.69 3.95 -4.12
N GLY A 255 11.39 3.83 -3.81
CA GLY A 255 10.30 4.30 -4.67
C GLY A 255 9.19 5.00 -3.89
N LEU A 256 8.72 6.14 -4.40
CA LEU A 256 7.55 6.84 -3.90
C LEU A 256 6.38 6.69 -4.88
N HIS A 257 5.24 6.24 -4.36
CA HIS A 257 4.00 6.10 -5.11
C HIS A 257 2.81 6.71 -4.35
N PRO A 258 1.79 7.22 -5.06
CA PRO A 258 1.95 7.84 -6.36
C PRO A 258 2.66 9.20 -6.22
N VAL A 259 3.16 9.75 -7.32
CA VAL A 259 3.28 11.21 -7.43
C VAL A 259 1.96 11.74 -7.96
N GLU A 260 1.12 12.22 -7.05
CA GLU A 260 -0.17 12.81 -7.42
C GLU A 260 0.04 14.20 -8.04
N PRO A 261 -0.29 14.42 -9.33
CA PRO A 261 -0.01 15.71 -10.00
C PRO A 261 -0.68 16.92 -9.35
N LYS A 262 -1.80 16.71 -8.64
CA LYS A 262 -2.51 17.75 -7.90
C LYS A 262 -1.81 18.18 -6.61
N ALA A 263 -0.97 17.30 -6.05
CA ALA A 263 -0.32 17.49 -4.77
C ALA A 263 1.18 17.83 -4.92
N MET A 264 1.85 17.24 -5.92
CA MET A 264 3.30 17.31 -6.08
C MET A 264 3.71 17.41 -7.56
N ASP A 265 4.73 18.23 -7.83
CA ASP A 265 5.34 18.34 -9.16
C ASP A 265 6.45 17.31 -9.33
N ILE A 266 6.28 16.36 -10.25
CA ILE A 266 7.26 15.28 -10.49
C ILE A 266 8.60 15.80 -11.04
N GLY A 267 8.60 16.92 -11.76
CA GLY A 267 9.81 17.55 -12.29
C GLY A 267 10.67 18.15 -11.19
N GLU A 268 10.06 18.88 -10.26
CA GLU A 268 10.74 19.42 -9.07
C GLU A 268 11.23 18.31 -8.15
N LEU A 269 10.41 17.28 -7.94
CA LEU A 269 10.81 16.08 -7.20
C LEU A 269 12.00 15.36 -7.86
N LYS A 270 12.00 15.22 -9.19
CA LYS A 270 13.13 14.60 -9.92
C LYS A 270 14.40 15.43 -9.83
N LYS A 271 14.31 16.77 -9.88
CA LYS A 271 15.47 17.66 -9.67
C LYS A 271 16.08 17.48 -8.28
N ARG A 272 15.24 17.40 -7.23
CA ARG A 272 15.70 17.34 -5.84
C ARG A 272 16.16 15.96 -5.39
N TYR A 273 15.44 14.90 -5.76
CA TYR A 273 15.64 13.55 -5.22
C TYR A 273 15.92 12.48 -6.27
N GLY A 274 15.87 12.81 -7.56
CA GLY A 274 15.88 11.82 -8.65
C GLY A 274 17.14 10.95 -8.78
N LYS A 275 18.19 11.23 -8.00
CA LYS A 275 19.39 10.41 -7.86
C LYS A 275 19.25 9.29 -6.82
N ASN A 276 18.37 9.48 -5.83
CA ASN A 276 18.23 8.61 -4.66
C ASN A 276 16.84 7.98 -4.56
N LEU A 277 15.84 8.53 -5.25
CA LEU A 277 14.45 8.11 -5.17
C LEU A 277 13.85 7.97 -6.58
N CYS A 278 13.20 6.82 -6.81
CA CYS A 278 12.36 6.58 -7.99
C CYS A 278 10.95 7.10 -7.74
N PHE A 279 10.34 7.69 -8.77
CA PHE A 279 8.99 8.22 -8.71
C PHE A 279 8.07 7.39 -9.58
N LEU A 280 6.92 7.00 -9.03
CA LEU A 280 5.94 6.13 -9.67
C LEU A 280 4.58 6.83 -9.74
N GLY A 281 3.83 6.60 -10.82
CA GLY A 281 2.56 7.29 -11.08
C GLY A 281 2.73 8.58 -11.91
N GLY A 282 2.00 9.63 -11.56
CA GLY A 282 2.00 10.90 -12.31
C GLY A 282 0.85 11.07 -13.31
N VAL A 283 -0.12 10.15 -13.32
CA VAL A 283 -1.36 10.29 -14.11
C VAL A 283 -2.45 10.89 -13.24
N ASP A 284 -3.12 11.94 -13.72
CA ASP A 284 -4.25 12.55 -13.01
C ASP A 284 -5.47 11.63 -13.04
N LEU A 285 -5.88 11.17 -11.85
CA LEU A 285 -7.03 10.29 -11.65
C LEU A 285 -8.39 11.00 -11.79
N ASN A 286 -8.44 12.34 -11.70
CA ASN A 286 -9.70 13.10 -11.74
C ASN A 286 -10.07 13.62 -13.13
N TYR A 287 -9.09 13.77 -14.01
CA TYR A 287 -9.31 14.29 -15.35
C TYR A 287 -8.86 13.28 -16.40
N THR A 288 -7.56 13.08 -16.53
CA THR A 288 -6.94 12.27 -17.59
C THR A 288 -7.47 10.84 -17.56
N LEU A 289 -7.38 10.15 -16.41
CA LEU A 289 -7.79 8.75 -16.34
C LEU A 289 -9.29 8.55 -16.54
N THR A 290 -10.12 9.46 -16.02
CA THR A 290 -11.58 9.37 -16.14
C THR A 290 -12.13 9.69 -17.52
N ARG A 291 -11.34 10.31 -18.41
CA ARG A 291 -11.82 10.82 -19.70
C ARG A 291 -11.14 10.22 -20.93
N GLY A 292 -10.02 9.50 -20.76
CA GLY A 292 -9.26 8.91 -21.87
C GLY A 292 -8.30 9.89 -22.49
#